data_AF-A0A261QJW8-F1
#
_entry.id   AF-A0A261QJW8-F1
#
_cell.length_a   1.000
_cell.length_b   1.000
_cell.length_c   1.000
_cell.angle_alpha   90.00
_cell.angle_beta   90.00
_cell.angle_gamma   90.00
#
_symmetry.space_group_name_H-M   'P 1'
#
loop_
_entity.id
_entity.type
_entity.pdbx_description
1 polymer ?
#
loop_
_entity_poly.entity_id
_entity_poly.type
_entity_poly.pdbx_seq_one_letter_code
_entity_poly.pdbx_strand_id
1 'polypeptide(L)'
;MKLLQETDCPVLAITGEEDVQANAADLQTMAGLGNDNIHCHIVKEMDHMLRQYTGEKSVLNVKKQYKKTNRQTYTPTARRRD
;
A
#
# COMPACT_ATOMS: atom_id res chain seq x y z
N MET A 1 1.97 -6.28 -18.06
CA MET A 1 0.63 -5.63 -18.11
C MET A 1 -0.40 -6.41 -18.91
N LYS A 2 -0.09 -6.97 -20.08
CA LYS A 2 -1.05 -7.75 -20.90
C LYS A 2 -1.81 -8.85 -20.12
N LEU A 3 -1.11 -9.63 -19.29
CA LEU A 3 -1.74 -10.67 -18.45
C LEU A 3 -2.79 -10.14 -17.47
N LEU A 4 -2.60 -8.93 -16.95
CA LEU A 4 -3.56 -8.28 -16.06
C LEU A 4 -4.74 -7.70 -16.86
N GLN A 5 -4.46 -7.13 -18.04
CA GLN A 5 -5.51 -6.60 -18.91
C GLN A 5 -6.52 -7.68 -19.36
N GLU A 6 -6.06 -8.93 -19.53
CA GLU A 6 -6.86 -10.06 -20.01
C GLU A 6 -7.32 -11.00 -18.86
N THR A 7 -7.15 -10.61 -17.59
CA THR A 7 -7.52 -11.49 -16.47
C THR A 7 -9.02 -11.45 -16.16
N ASP A 8 -9.62 -12.63 -16.02
CA ASP A 8 -11.00 -12.81 -15.55
C ASP A 8 -11.09 -12.97 -14.02
N CYS A 9 -9.94 -13.11 -13.34
CA CYS A 9 -9.89 -13.23 -11.88
C CYS A 9 -10.06 -11.84 -11.23
N PRO A 10 -10.90 -11.69 -10.19
CA PRO A 10 -10.93 -10.46 -9.42
C PRO A 10 -9.58 -10.17 -8.76
N VAL A 11 -9.06 -8.96 -8.97
CA VAL A 11 -7.78 -8.49 -8.43
C VAL A 11 -8.01 -7.24 -7.58
N LEU A 12 -7.55 -7.27 -6.33
CA LEU A 12 -7.40 -6.09 -5.49
C LEU A 12 -5.92 -5.72 -5.40
N ALA A 13 -5.53 -4.64 -6.09
CA ALA A 13 -4.21 -4.05 -5.97
C ALA A 13 -4.26 -2.94 -4.91
N ILE A 14 -3.43 -3.05 -3.88
CA ILE A 14 -3.39 -2.10 -2.76
C ILE A 14 -1.95 -1.72 -2.43
N THR A 15 -1.71 -0.44 -2.19
CA THR A 15 -0.43 0.05 -1.64
C THR A 15 -0.64 1.25 -0.74
N GLY A 16 0.39 1.60 0.03
CA GLY A 16 0.44 2.83 0.80
C GLY A 16 0.94 4.01 -0.03
N GLU A 17 0.39 5.21 0.20
CA GLU A 17 0.85 6.45 -0.43
C GLU A 17 2.32 6.73 -0.10
N GLU A 18 2.78 6.32 1.08
CA GLU A 18 4.13 6.53 1.61
C GLU A 18 5.04 5.31 1.47
N ASP A 19 4.63 4.32 0.68
CA ASP A 19 5.46 3.15 0.38
C ASP A 19 6.67 3.56 -0.49
N VAL A 20 7.87 3.40 0.08
CA VAL A 20 9.13 3.65 -0.64
C VAL A 20 9.66 2.43 -1.39
N GLN A 21 9.07 1.26 -1.17
CA GLN A 21 9.40 0.00 -1.84
C GLN A 21 8.52 -0.24 -3.08
N ALA A 22 7.28 0.27 -3.08
CA ALA A 22 6.36 0.21 -4.21
C ALA A 22 5.83 1.61 -4.57
N ASN A 23 5.88 1.98 -5.84
CA ASN A 23 5.40 3.29 -6.28
C ASN A 23 3.88 3.29 -6.45
N ALA A 24 3.18 4.17 -5.73
CA ALA A 24 1.73 4.33 -5.83
C ALA A 24 1.26 4.71 -7.25
N ALA A 25 2.10 5.35 -8.07
CA ALA A 25 1.79 5.65 -9.47
C ALA A 25 1.63 4.39 -10.35
N ASP A 26 2.23 3.25 -9.96
CA ASP A 26 2.09 2.00 -10.70
C ASP A 26 0.65 1.48 -10.62
N LEU A 27 -0.06 1.71 -9.50
CA LEU A 27 -1.48 1.38 -9.37
C LEU A 27 -2.35 2.26 -10.27
N GLN A 28 -1.98 3.52 -10.49
CA GLN A 28 -2.69 4.38 -11.45
C GLN A 28 -2.54 3.85 -12.88
N THR A 29 -1.34 3.36 -13.23
CA THR A 29 -1.09 2.70 -14.51
C THR A 29 -1.94 1.43 -14.66
N MET A 30 -2.09 0.65 -13.59
CA MET A 30 -2.96 -0.54 -13.58
C MET A 30 -4.44 -0.19 -13.76
N ALA A 31 -4.93 0.88 -13.12
CA ALA A 31 -6.30 1.34 -13.29
C ALA A 31 -6.60 1.75 -14.75
N GLY A 32 -5.59 2.24 -15.48
CA GLY A 32 -5.70 2.59 -16.90
C GLY A 32 -5.79 1.40 -17.86
N LEU A 33 -5.67 0.15 -17.38
CA LEU A 33 -5.79 -1.05 -18.23
C LEU A 33 -7.20 -1.30 -18.73
N GLY A 34 -8.22 -0.66 -18.15
CA GLY A 34 -9.62 -0.80 -18.57
C GLY A 34 -10.22 -2.18 -18.29
N ASN A 35 -9.66 -2.93 -17.35
CA ASN A 35 -10.21 -4.21 -16.88
C ASN A 35 -10.97 -3.98 -15.56
N ASP A 36 -12.30 -4.13 -15.61
CA ASP A 36 -13.20 -3.95 -14.47
C ASP A 36 -12.98 -4.97 -13.35
N ASN A 37 -12.28 -6.08 -13.61
CA ASN A 37 -11.90 -7.05 -12.59
C ASN A 37 -10.76 -6.56 -11.69
N ILE A 38 -10.11 -5.43 -12.03
CA ILE A 38 -8.99 -4.88 -11.27
C ILE A 38 -9.44 -3.65 -10.49
N HIS A 39 -9.46 -3.77 -9.16
CA HIS A 39 -9.69 -2.66 -8.26
C HIS A 39 -8.37 -2.19 -7.66
N CYS A 40 -8.06 -0.91 -7.82
CA CYS A 40 -6.85 -0.30 -7.27
C CYS A 40 -7.20 0.59 -6.07
N HIS A 41 -6.45 0.47 -4.98
CA HIS A 41 -6.63 1.29 -3.78
C HIS A 41 -5.30 1.80 -3.24
N ILE A 42 -5.19 3.11 -3.05
CA ILE A 42 -4.03 3.74 -2.41
C ILE A 42 -4.46 4.20 -1.02
N VAL A 43 -3.79 3.69 0.01
CA VAL A 43 -4.07 4.06 1.40
C VAL A 43 -3.19 5.24 1.79
N LYS A 44 -3.83 6.37 2.13
CA LYS A 44 -3.13 7.60 2.51
C LYS A 44 -2.26 7.41 3.74
N GLU A 45 -1.13 8.13 3.77
CA GLU A 45 -0.19 8.13 4.91
C GLU A 45 0.26 6.73 5.35
N MET A 46 0.31 5.73 4.45
CA MET A 46 0.73 4.36 4.81
C MET A 46 2.06 3.98 4.16
N ASP A 47 2.93 3.32 4.91
CA ASP A 47 4.17 2.73 4.41
C ASP A 47 3.97 1.33 3.78
N HIS A 48 5.08 0.68 3.39
CA HIS A 48 5.08 -0.67 2.82
C HIS A 48 4.41 -1.73 3.70
N MET A 49 4.47 -1.56 5.02
CA MET A 49 3.86 -2.48 5.99
C MET A 49 2.43 -2.07 6.36
N LEU A 50 1.85 -1.13 5.61
CA LEU A 50 0.57 -0.47 5.87
C LEU A 50 0.49 0.13 7.29
N ARG A 51 1.61 0.70 7.76
CA ARG A 51 1.67 1.47 9.00
C ARG A 51 1.62 2.95 8.67
N GLN A 52 1.00 3.72 9.56
CA GLN A 52 0.92 5.16 9.38
C GLN A 52 2.33 5.79 9.36
N TYR A 53 2.57 6.61 8.35
CA TYR A 53 3.78 7.39 8.16
C TYR A 53 3.40 8.81 7.76
N THR A 54 3.75 9.77 8.61
CA THR A 54 3.52 11.20 8.37
C THR A 54 4.84 11.98 8.29
N GLY A 55 5.96 11.26 8.15
CA GLY A 55 7.29 11.85 8.02
C GLY A 55 7.61 12.21 6.58
N GLU A 56 8.66 12.99 6.36
CA GLU A 56 9.16 13.22 5.01
C GLU A 56 9.76 11.91 4.44
N LYS A 57 9.44 11.58 3.17
CA LYS A 57 9.99 10.42 2.45
C LYS A 57 11.50 10.54 2.23
N SER A 58 12.28 10.19 3.24
CA SER A 58 13.74 10.08 3.14
C SER A 58 14.20 8.72 3.64
N VAL A 59 15.25 8.18 3.01
CA VAL A 59 15.86 6.90 3.42
C VAL A 59 16.22 6.91 4.91
N LEU A 60 16.64 8.06 5.46
CA LEU A 60 16.96 8.21 6.87
C LEU A 60 15.73 8.06 7.77
N ASN A 61 14.62 8.72 7.43
CA ASN A 61 13.40 8.68 8.23
C ASN A 61 12.74 7.31 8.17
N VAL A 62 12.75 6.67 6.98
CA VAL A 62 12.30 5.29 6.80
C VAL A 62 13.11 4.34 7.69
N LYS A 63 14.45 4.42 7.70
CA LYS A 63 15.30 3.60 8.58
C LYS A 63 14.99 3.82 10.06
N LYS A 64 14.71 5.06 10.48
CA LYS A 64 14.32 5.37 11.87
C LYS A 64 12.97 4.72 12.23
N GLN A 65 12.01 4.76 11.31
CA GLN A 65 10.69 4.13 11.50
C GLN A 65 10.81 2.61 11.68
N TYR A 66 11.53 1.91 10.79
CA TYR A 66 11.74 0.46 10.91
C TYR A 66 12.38 0.06 12.25
N LYS A 67 13.36 0.84 12.74
CA LYS A 67 13.98 0.59 14.06
C LYS A 67 13.01 0.76 15.23
N LYS A 68 12.10 1.74 15.18
CA LYS A 68 11.06 1.93 16.22
C LYS A 68 10.01 0.82 16.17
N THR A 69 9.66 0.39 14.96
CA THR A 69 8.64 -0.62 14.65
C THR A 69 8.96 -2.01 15.23
N ASN A 70 10.23 -2.44 15.22
CA ASN A 70 10.63 -3.75 15.76
C ASN A 70 10.38 -3.94 17.28
N ARG A 71 9.97 -2.88 18.00
CA ARG A 71 9.65 -2.96 19.44
C ARG A 71 8.16 -3.06 19.76
N GLN A 72 7.27 -2.93 18.78
CA GLN A 72 5.83 -2.88 19.04
C GLN A 72 5.14 -4.14 18.53
N THR A 73 4.78 -5.02 19.47
CA THR A 73 3.90 -6.17 19.21
C THR A 73 2.52 -5.67 18.80
N TYR A 74 1.99 -6.24 17.72
CA TYR A 74 0.64 -5.96 17.25
C TYR A 74 -0.38 -6.66 18.14
N THR A 75 -1.07 -5.94 19.01
CA THR A 75 -2.37 -6.37 19.55
C THR A 75 -3.44 -5.98 18.52
N PRO A 76 -4.16 -6.94 17.92
CA PRO A 76 -5.22 -6.64 16.97
C PRO A 76 -6.46 -6.15 17.74
N THR A 77 -6.47 -4.90 18.19
CA THR A 77 -7.72 -4.23 18.52
C THR A 77 -8.29 -3.63 17.23
N ALA A 78 -8.69 -4.51 16.32
CA ALA A 78 -9.60 -4.15 15.25
C ALA A 78 -10.92 -3.77 15.93
N ARG A 79 -11.16 -2.47 16.08
CA ARG A 79 -12.45 -1.93 16.48
C ARG A 79 -13.43 -2.36 15.39
N ARG A 80 -14.25 -3.38 15.66
CA ARG A 80 -15.38 -3.75 14.80
C ARG A 80 -16.21 -2.47 14.65
N ARG A 81 -16.41 -2.00 13.42
CA ARG A 81 -17.40 -0.97 13.16
C ARG A 81 -18.76 -1.64 13.36
N ASP A 82 -19.39 -1.25 14.45
CA ASP A 82 -20.83 -1.28 14.71
C ASP A 82 -21.63 -0.62 13.58
#